data_AF-A0AA97GXU6-F1
#
_entry.id   AF-A0AA97GXU6-F1
#
_cell.length_a   1.000
_cell.length_b   1.000
_cell.length_c   1.000
_cell.angle_alpha   90.00
_cell.angle_beta   90.00
_cell.angle_gamma   90.00
#
_symmetry.space_group_name_H-M   'P 1'
#
loop_
_entity.id
_entity.type
_entity.pdbx_description
1 polymer ?
#
loop_
_entity_poly.entity_id
_entity_poly.type
_entity_poly.pdbx_seq_one_letter_code
_entity_poly.pdbx_strand_id
1 'polypeptide(L)'
;MNSLENYLLSLQLNNYNTSISQIVEIQIRTWQSLQSRSLYARELLETLQVTHYSLQQQHHELLKHVLSLLGYQTKQQHDNTLLIEHKRLAHWLNLS
;
A
#
# COMPACT_ATOMS: atom_id res chain seq x y z
N MET A 1 -11.27 5.32 16.41
CA MET A 1 -10.11 5.28 15.51
C MET A 1 -10.55 4.63 14.22
N ASN A 2 -10.21 5.23 13.08
CA ASN A 2 -10.59 4.73 11.76
C ASN A 2 -9.81 3.43 11.45
N SER A 3 -10.43 2.43 10.80
CA SER A 3 -9.77 1.16 10.41
C SER A 3 -8.46 1.41 9.66
N LEU A 4 -8.44 2.49 8.89
CA LEU A 4 -7.30 3.03 8.16
C LEU A 4 -6.16 3.55 9.05
N GLU A 5 -6.45 4.31 10.10
CA GLU A 5 -5.43 4.83 11.02
C GLU A 5 -4.76 3.67 11.78
N ASN A 6 -5.58 2.71 12.24
CA ASN A 6 -5.10 1.50 12.88
C ASN A 6 -4.20 0.68 11.95
N TYR A 7 -4.59 0.59 10.67
CA TYR A 7 -3.78 -0.10 9.67
C TYR A 7 -2.43 0.58 9.47
N LEU A 8 -2.38 1.90 9.27
CA LEU A 8 -1.12 2.64 9.11
C LEU A 8 -0.21 2.50 10.33
N LEU A 9 -0.77 2.55 11.54
CA LEU A 9 0.00 2.31 12.78
C LEU A 9 0.54 0.87 12.83
N SER A 10 -0.26 -0.11 12.41
CA SER A 10 0.15 -1.52 12.39
C SER A 10 1.31 -1.81 11.43
N LEU A 11 1.47 -1.00 10.38
CA LEU A 11 2.56 -1.15 9.41
C LEU A 11 3.92 -0.68 9.96
N GLN A 12 3.94 0.05 11.08
CA GLN A 12 5.17 0.58 11.71
C GLN A 12 6.09 1.33 10.73
N LEU A 13 5.49 2.12 9.83
CA LEU A 13 6.23 2.84 8.80
C LEU A 13 7.07 3.96 9.41
N ASN A 14 8.31 4.08 8.94
CA ASN A 14 9.21 5.15 9.35
C ASN A 14 8.92 6.41 8.50
N ASN A 15 8.03 7.28 8.97
CA ASN A 15 7.43 8.37 8.17
C ASN A 15 8.34 9.59 7.92
N TYR A 16 9.64 9.52 8.21
CA TYR A 16 10.47 10.72 8.32
C TYR A 16 10.97 11.29 6.99
N ASN A 17 10.95 10.55 5.87
CA ASN A 17 11.36 11.11 4.57
C ASN A 17 10.81 10.36 3.36
N THR A 18 10.05 11.07 2.52
CA THR A 18 9.61 10.58 1.21
C THR A 18 10.82 10.18 0.36
N SER A 19 10.98 8.88 0.12
CA SER A 19 12.08 8.31 -0.65
C SER A 19 11.66 7.02 -1.36
N ILE A 20 12.48 6.55 -2.30
CA ILE A 20 12.28 5.25 -2.95
C ILE A 20 12.32 4.13 -1.90
N SER A 21 13.23 4.22 -0.92
CA SER A 21 13.31 3.25 0.18
C SER A 21 12.02 3.18 0.98
N GLN A 22 11.37 4.32 1.24
CA GLN A 22 10.07 4.34 1.92
C GLN A 22 8.98 3.66 1.08
N ILE A 23 8.95 3.90 -0.23
CA ILE A 23 7.99 3.25 -1.13
C ILE A 23 8.15 1.73 -1.11
N VAL A 24 9.39 1.24 -1.19
CA VAL A 24 9.70 -0.19 -1.13
C VAL A 24 9.34 -0.78 0.23
N GLU A 25 9.63 -0.06 1.33
CA GLU A 25 9.23 -0.48 2.67
C GLU A 25 7.71 -0.61 2.79
N ILE A 26 6.95 0.37 2.29
CA ILE A 26 5.49 0.33 2.26
C ILE A 26 5.00 -0.92 1.52
N GLN A 27 5.55 -1.20 0.33
CA GLN A 27 5.19 -2.40 -0.43
C GLN A 27 5.41 -3.69 0.37
N ILE A 28 6.59 -3.84 0.97
CA ILE A 28 6.98 -5.03 1.74
C ILE A 28 6.08 -5.20 2.97
N ARG A 29 5.87 -4.13 3.75
CA ARG A 29 5.05 -4.17 4.97
C ARG A 29 3.59 -4.47 4.65
N THR A 30 3.05 -3.89 3.58
CA THR A 30 1.69 -4.17 3.09
C THR A 30 1.54 -5.65 2.74
N TRP A 31 2.53 -6.21 2.02
CA TRP A 31 2.53 -7.62 1.65
C TRP A 31 2.60 -8.54 2.88
N GLN A 32 3.52 -8.28 3.81
CA GLN A 32 3.67 -9.04 5.05
C GLN A 32 2.40 -8.99 5.91
N SER A 33 1.72 -7.84 5.95
CA SER A 33 0.47 -7.68 6.69
C SER A 33 -0.64 -8.58 6.14
N LEU A 34 -0.71 -8.72 4.81
CA LEU A 34 -1.66 -9.63 4.15
C LEU A 34 -1.29 -11.10 4.37
N GLN A 35 -0.01 -11.45 4.21
CA GLN A 35 0.47 -12.82 4.43
C GLN A 35 0.27 -13.28 5.88
N SER A 36 0.43 -12.38 6.84
CA SER A 36 0.22 -12.66 8.28
C SER A 36 -1.27 -12.64 8.69
N ARG A 37 -2.20 -12.40 7.76
CA ARG A 37 -3.65 -12.29 8.03
C ARG A 37 -3.96 -11.25 9.12
N SER A 38 -3.29 -10.11 9.05
CA SER A 38 -3.52 -8.99 9.97
C SER A 38 -5.02 -8.64 10.03
N LEU A 39 -5.55 -8.54 11.24
CA LEU A 39 -6.92 -8.09 11.49
C LEU A 39 -7.16 -6.72 10.86
N TYR A 40 -6.21 -5.81 11.01
CA TYR A 40 -6.29 -4.46 10.44
C TYR A 40 -6.29 -4.48 8.90
N ALA A 41 -5.49 -5.36 8.29
CA ALA A 41 -5.51 -5.50 6.82
C ALA A 41 -6.87 -6.02 6.35
N ARG A 42 -7.42 -7.01 7.05
CA ARG A 42 -8.73 -7.60 6.71
C ARG A 42 -9.86 -6.58 6.84
N GLU A 43 -9.92 -5.84 7.93
CA GLU A 43 -10.92 -4.77 8.12
C GLU A 43 -10.85 -3.73 7.00
N LEU A 44 -9.64 -3.36 6.58
CA LEU A 44 -9.45 -2.40 5.49
C LEU A 44 -9.85 -3.00 4.13
N LEU A 45 -9.53 -4.27 3.86
CA LEU A 45 -9.99 -4.96 2.64
C LEU A 45 -11.52 -5.08 2.57
N GLU A 46 -12.19 -5.32 3.70
CA GLU A 46 -13.65 -5.34 3.82
C GLU A 46 -14.24 -3.95 3.54
N THR A 47 -13.61 -2.90 4.08
CA THR A 47 -13.99 -1.50 3.83
C THR A 47 -13.84 -1.13 2.34
N LEU A 48 -12.76 -1.60 1.71
CA LEU A 48 -12.49 -1.42 0.29
C LEU A 48 -13.33 -2.35 -0.62
N GLN A 49 -14.05 -3.30 -0.03
CA GLN A 49 -14.86 -4.31 -0.73
C GLN A 49 -14.07 -5.22 -1.70
N VAL A 50 -12.79 -5.44 -1.43
CA VAL A 50 -11.87 -6.21 -2.30
C VAL A 50 -11.50 -7.60 -1.76
N THR A 51 -12.19 -8.07 -0.72
CA THR A 51 -11.93 -9.40 -0.11
C THR A 51 -12.13 -10.58 -1.06
N HIS A 52 -12.90 -10.38 -2.13
CA HIS A 52 -13.16 -11.39 -3.16
C HIS A 52 -12.02 -11.52 -4.19
N TYR A 53 -11.07 -10.59 -4.20
CA TYR A 53 -9.91 -10.62 -5.09
C TYR A 53 -8.88 -11.66 -4.67
N SER A 54 -7.99 -12.02 -5.59
CA SER A 54 -6.80 -12.83 -5.28
C SER A 54 -5.89 -12.10 -4.30
N LEU A 55 -5.02 -12.83 -3.58
CA LEU A 55 -4.09 -12.22 -2.62
C LEU A 55 -3.21 -11.13 -3.26
N GLN A 56 -2.76 -11.35 -4.50
CA GLN A 56 -1.96 -10.37 -5.24
C GLN A 56 -2.77 -9.12 -5.58
N GLN A 57 -4.01 -9.29 -6.04
CA GLN A 57 -4.91 -8.17 -6.33
C GLN A 57 -5.28 -7.40 -5.06
N GLN A 58 -5.53 -8.09 -3.93
CA GLN A 58 -5.74 -7.47 -2.63
C GLN A 58 -4.54 -6.62 -2.21
N HIS A 59 -3.32 -7.13 -2.42
CA HIS A 59 -2.10 -6.37 -2.16
C HIS A 59 -2.00 -5.11 -3.00
N HIS A 60 -2.30 -5.20 -4.30
CA HIS A 60 -2.25 -4.03 -5.19
C HIS A 60 -3.22 -2.94 -4.75
N GLU A 61 -4.46 -3.30 -4.43
CA GLU A 61 -5.47 -2.33 -4.00
C GLU A 61 -5.14 -1.72 -2.62
N LEU A 62 -4.70 -2.55 -1.68
CA LEU A 62 -4.28 -2.08 -0.36
C LEU A 62 -3.07 -1.15 -0.46
N LEU A 63 -2.09 -1.49 -1.30
CA LEU A 63 -0.88 -0.70 -1.53
C LEU A 63 -1.20 0.66 -2.13
N LYS A 64 -2.03 0.71 -3.19
CA LYS A 64 -2.49 1.97 -3.78
C LYS A 64 -3.17 2.85 -2.75
N HIS A 65 -4.02 2.25 -1.92
CA HIS A 65 -4.74 2.97 -0.88
C HIS A 65 -3.79 3.57 0.16
N VAL A 66 -2.84 2.78 0.69
CA VAL A 66 -1.82 3.27 1.64
C VAL A 66 -0.97 4.37 1.05
N LEU A 67 -0.49 4.20 -0.20
CA LEU A 67 0.31 5.22 -0.88
C LEU A 67 -0.46 6.53 -1.04
N SER A 68 -1.72 6.47 -1.46
CA SER A 68 -2.57 7.65 -1.58
C SER A 68 -2.70 8.42 -0.26
N LEU A 69 -2.80 7.71 0.87
CA LEU A 69 -2.96 8.31 2.19
C LEU A 69 -1.69 8.97 2.69
N LEU A 70 -0.54 8.41 2.32
CA LEU A 70 0.77 8.99 2.61
C LEU A 70 1.11 10.16 1.66
N GLY A 71 0.17 10.57 0.81
CA GLY A 71 0.28 11.71 -0.10
C GLY A 71 0.88 11.40 -1.45
N TYR A 72 1.17 10.12 -1.75
CA TYR A 72 1.67 9.72 -3.06
C TYR A 72 0.55 9.64 -4.08
N GLN A 73 0.79 10.18 -5.27
CA GLN A 73 -0.06 9.95 -6.41
C GLN A 73 0.34 8.63 -7.06
N THR A 74 -0.65 7.78 -7.36
CA THR A 74 -0.40 6.51 -8.05
C THR A 74 -1.09 6.52 -9.40
N LYS A 75 -0.36 6.14 -10.45
CA LYS A 75 -0.91 5.93 -11.79
C LYS A 75 -0.60 4.50 -12.20
N GLN A 76 -1.64 3.72 -12.43
CA GLN A 76 -1.49 2.35 -12.90
C GLN A 76 -1.15 2.38 -14.39
N GLN A 77 -0.07 1.70 -14.78
CA GLN A 77 0.27 1.47 -16.18
C GLN A 77 0.18 -0.03 -16.51
N HIS A 78 0.13 -0.37 -17.79
CA HIS A 78 0.19 -1.76 -18.28
C HIS A 78 1.37 -2.53 -17.66
N ASP A 79 1.19 -3.84 -17.49
CA ASP A 79 2.19 -4.82 -17.02
C ASP A 79 2.70 -4.65 -15.58
N ASN A 80 1.81 -4.74 -14.59
CA ASN A 80 2.16 -4.85 -13.16
C ASN A 80 3.05 -3.72 -12.61
N THR A 81 3.10 -2.57 -13.28
CA THR A 81 3.89 -1.43 -12.82
C THR A 81 2.98 -0.33 -12.30
N LEU A 82 3.39 0.24 -11.17
CA LEU A 82 2.74 1.41 -10.57
C LEU A 82 3.70 2.58 -10.61
N LEU A 83 3.32 3.64 -11.31
CA LEU A 83 4.02 4.91 -11.19
C LEU A 83 3.60 5.58 -9.89
N ILE A 84 4.57 5.92 -9.06
CA ILE A 84 4.39 6.58 -7.78
C ILE A 84 5.07 7.94 -7.84
N GLU A 85 4.28 9.00 -7.65
CA GLU A 85 4.73 10.39 -7.70
C GLU A 85 4.50 11.07 -6.35
N HIS A 86 5.50 11.82 -5.85
CA HIS A 86 5.33 12.68 -4.69
C HIS A 86 6.31 13.87 -4.74
N LYS A 87 5.78 15.08 -4.85
CA LYS A 87 6.54 16.33 -5.00
C LYS A 87 7.53 16.27 -6.17
N ARG A 88 8.81 16.04 -5.91
CA ARG A 88 9.90 15.95 -6.91
C ARG A 88 10.36 14.51 -7.18
N LEU A 89 9.70 13.53 -6.56
CA LEU A 89 10.02 12.11 -6.71
C LEU A 89 9.02 11.47 -7.67
N ALA A 90 9.54 10.69 -8.62
CA ALA A 90 8.78 9.80 -9.49
C ALA A 90 9.50 8.44 -9.52
N HIS A 91 8.78 7.36 -9.26
CA HIS A 91 9.35 6.01 -9.17
C HIS A 91 8.41 4.97 -9.76
N TRP A 92 8.98 4.04 -10.53
CA TRP A 92 8.27 2.89 -11.06
C TRP A 92 8.42 1.72 -10.10
N LEU A 93 7.31 1.29 -9.52
CA LEU A 93 7.25 0.15 -8.64
C LEU A 93 6.75 -1.08 -9.40
N ASN A 94 7.48 -2.18 -9.31
CA ASN A 94 7.02 -3.47 -9.81
C ASN A 94 6.15 -4.17 -8.76
N LEU A 95 4.95 -4.58 -9.15
CA LEU A 95 3.95 -5.23 -8.31
C LEU A 95 3.92 -6.76 -8.48
N SER A 96 4.87 -7.32 -9.23
CA SER A 96 5.03 -8.76 -9.47
C SER A 96 5.43 -9.52 -8.20
#